data_AF-A0A4V2BFJ1-F1
#
_entry.id   AF-A0A4V2BFJ1-F1
#
_cell.length_a   1.000
_cell.length_b   1.000
_cell.length_c   1.000
_cell.angle_alpha   90.00
_cell.angle_beta   90.00
_cell.angle_gamma   90.00
#
_symmetry.space_group_name_H-M   'P 1'
#
loop_
_entity.id
_entity.type
_entity.pdbx_description
1 polymer ?
#
loop_
_entity_poly.entity_id
_entity_poly.type
_entity_poly.pdbx_seq_one_letter_code
_entity_poly.pdbx_strand_id
1 'polypeptide(L)'
;MQMIVYLYRWKIKAGKELQFEENWSIVTEAILDQCGSYGSRLHRSAQGEYLGYAQWPDQLTREKCELDASVQDARVLMRDAIEFSYEDDLLEIRSDYLVHQLHVSP
;
A
#
# COMPACT_ATOMS: atom_id res chain seq x y z
N MET A 1 3.85 20.25 -9.09
CA MET A 1 4.69 19.04 -9.24
C MET A 1 3.77 17.88 -9.57
N GLN A 2 4.09 17.07 -10.58
CA GLN A 2 3.31 15.86 -10.87
C GLN A 2 3.77 14.77 -9.90
N MET A 3 2.85 14.23 -9.11
CA MET A 3 3.05 13.06 -8.27
C MET A 3 2.98 11.79 -9.12
N ILE A 4 3.59 10.71 -8.65
CA ILE A 4 3.53 9.39 -9.30
C ILE A 4 2.68 8.42 -8.50
N VAL A 5 2.19 7.38 -9.17
CA VAL A 5 1.36 6.36 -8.57
C VAL A 5 1.99 5.00 -8.79
N TYR A 6 2.02 4.18 -7.75
CA TYR A 6 2.31 2.75 -7.87
C TYR A 6 1.06 1.93 -7.57
N LEU A 7 0.80 0.95 -8.42
CA LEU A 7 -0.20 -0.09 -8.19
C LEU A 7 0.50 -1.38 -7.82
N TYR A 8 0.26 -1.83 -6.59
CA TYR A 8 0.69 -3.13 -6.09
C TYR A 8 -0.47 -4.10 -6.18
N ARG A 9 -0.20 -5.37 -6.50
CA ARG A 9 -1.24 -6.40 -6.61
C ARG A 9 -0.78 -7.70 -5.97
N TRP A 10 -1.70 -8.33 -5.25
CA TRP A 10 -1.43 -9.57 -4.51
C TRP A 10 -2.61 -10.54 -4.56
N LYS A 11 -2.30 -11.83 -4.57
CA LYS A 11 -3.20 -12.89 -4.10
C LYS A 11 -2.85 -13.21 -2.66
N ILE A 12 -3.85 -13.22 -1.80
CA ILE A 12 -3.69 -13.51 -0.37
C ILE A 12 -4.12 -14.95 -0.12
N LYS A 13 -3.36 -15.65 0.73
CA LYS A 13 -3.68 -17.03 1.13
C LYS A 13 -5.07 -17.06 1.78
N ALA A 14 -5.87 -18.04 1.40
CA ALA A 14 -7.21 -18.23 1.96
C ALA A 14 -7.15 -18.32 3.50
N GLY A 15 -7.94 -17.48 4.18
CA GLY A 15 -8.01 -17.42 5.65
C GLY A 15 -6.98 -16.49 6.30
N LYS A 16 -6.13 -15.80 5.52
CA LYS A 16 -5.15 -14.81 6.02
C LYS A 16 -5.46 -13.37 5.61
N GLU A 17 -6.64 -13.12 5.06
CA GLU A 17 -7.07 -11.79 4.59
C GLU A 17 -7.02 -10.74 5.71
N LEU A 18 -7.54 -11.06 6.90
CA LEU A 18 -7.51 -10.14 8.03
C LEU A 18 -6.07 -9.85 8.50
N GLN A 19 -5.23 -10.88 8.61
CA GLN A 19 -3.80 -10.71 8.92
C GLN A 19 -3.12 -9.79 7.88
N PHE A 20 -3.45 -9.95 6.60
CA PHE A 20 -2.92 -9.07 5.56
C PHE A 20 -3.40 -7.63 5.75
N GLU A 21 -4.70 -7.39 5.89
CA GLU A 21 -5.30 -6.06 6.00
C GLU A 21 -4.79 -5.27 7.23
N GLU A 22 -4.76 -5.91 8.40
CA GLU A 22 -4.28 -5.27 9.64
C GLU A 22 -2.81 -4.88 9.53
N ASN A 23 -1.96 -5.80 9.07
CA ASN A 23 -0.52 -5.55 8.98
C ASN A 23 -0.15 -4.65 7.80
N TRP A 24 -0.91 -4.69 6.70
CA TRP A 24 -0.78 -3.71 5.60
C TRP A 24 -1.09 -2.31 6.09
N SER A 25 -2.11 -2.14 6.95
CA SER A 25 -2.48 -0.83 7.50
C SER A 25 -1.36 -0.26 8.36
N ILE A 26 -0.81 -1.06 9.30
CA ILE A 26 0.33 -0.67 10.15
C ILE A 26 1.54 -0.24 9.29
N VAL A 27 1.89 -1.04 8.28
CA VAL A 27 3.03 -0.73 7.39
C VAL A 27 2.76 0.53 6.57
N THR A 28 1.54 0.73 6.09
CA THR A 28 1.16 1.89 5.28
C THR A 28 1.15 3.18 6.09
N GLU A 29 0.67 3.15 7.33
CA GLU A 29 0.75 4.28 8.27
C GLU A 29 2.21 4.68 8.51
N ALA A 30 3.11 3.71 8.76
CA ALA A 30 4.52 4.01 8.91
C ALA A 30 5.16 4.57 7.63
N ILE A 31 4.74 4.12 6.44
CA ILE A 31 5.19 4.70 5.15
C ILE A 31 4.72 6.16 5.02
N LEU A 32 3.50 6.46 5.44
CA LEU A 32 2.98 7.83 5.46
C LEU A 32 3.81 8.72 6.39
N ASP A 33 4.09 8.25 7.60
CA ASP A 33 4.78 9.02 8.63
C ASP A 33 6.29 9.16 8.39
N GLN A 34 6.95 8.09 7.91
CA GLN A 34 8.42 8.00 7.84
C GLN A 34 8.98 8.27 6.45
N CYS A 35 8.22 7.99 5.39
CA CYS A 35 8.72 8.05 4.01
C CYS A 35 8.15 9.19 3.17
N GLY A 36 7.22 9.98 3.70
CA GLY A 36 6.64 11.12 2.97
C GLY A 36 5.83 10.72 1.74
N SER A 37 5.22 9.53 1.76
CA SER A 37 4.20 9.18 0.77
C SER A 37 2.98 10.11 0.90
N TYR A 38 2.12 10.15 -0.11
CA TYR A 38 0.82 10.83 -0.04
C TYR A 38 -0.31 9.88 0.37
N GLY A 39 0.06 8.73 0.95
CA GLY A 39 -0.85 7.69 1.39
C GLY A 39 -1.16 6.65 0.32
N SER A 40 -1.90 5.63 0.74
CA SER A 40 -2.32 4.53 -0.11
C SER A 40 -3.76 4.12 0.20
N ARG A 41 -4.43 3.53 -0.79
CA ARG A 41 -5.72 2.87 -0.62
C ARG A 41 -5.58 1.39 -0.92
N LEU A 42 -6.06 0.57 0.00
CA LEU A 42 -6.20 -0.86 -0.24
C LEU A 42 -7.58 -1.16 -0.84
N HIS A 43 -7.58 -2.00 -1.87
CA HIS A 43 -8.78 -2.48 -2.54
C HIS A 43 -8.77 -4.00 -2.55
N ARG A 44 -9.97 -4.58 -2.62
CA ARG A 44 -10.18 -5.97 -2.99
C ARG A 44 -11.02 -6.03 -4.26
N SER A 45 -10.56 -6.72 -5.29
CA SER A 45 -11.30 -6.91 -6.54
C SER A 45 -12.43 -7.92 -6.36
N ALA A 46 -13.37 -7.96 -7.30
CA ALA A 46 -14.43 -8.98 -7.33
C ALA A 46 -13.87 -10.41 -7.50
N GLN A 47 -12.66 -10.54 -8.04
CA GLN A 47 -11.93 -11.80 -8.18
C GLN A 47 -11.13 -12.17 -6.93
N GLY A 48 -11.17 -11.34 -5.88
CA GLY A 48 -10.52 -11.60 -4.59
C GLY A 48 -9.06 -11.17 -4.51
N GLU A 49 -8.52 -10.51 -5.54
CA GLU A 49 -7.16 -9.95 -5.50
C GLU A 49 -7.12 -8.67 -4.67
N TYR A 50 -6.03 -8.46 -3.97
CA TYR A 50 -5.77 -7.23 -3.23
C TYR A 50 -4.94 -6.28 -4.07
N LEU A 51 -5.28 -4.99 -4.04
CA LEU A 51 -4.59 -3.94 -4.78
C LEU A 51 -4.28 -2.75 -3.89
N GLY A 52 -3.00 -2.39 -3.79
CA GLY A 52 -2.56 -1.16 -3.14
C GLY A 52 -2.34 -0.07 -4.17
N TYR A 53 -3.12 1.01 -4.11
CA TYR A 53 -2.91 2.21 -4.92
C TYR A 53 -2.21 3.26 -4.05
N ALA A 54 -0.94 3.56 -4.35
CA ALA A 54 -0.10 4.44 -3.53
C ALA A 54 0.36 5.67 -4.31
N GLN A 55 0.24 6.85 -3.70
CA GLN A 55 0.72 8.11 -4.25
C GLN A 55 2.04 8.53 -3.62
N TRP A 56 2.97 9.00 -4.45
CA TRP A 56 4.30 9.46 -4.03
C TRP A 56 4.67 10.77 -4.70
N PRO A 57 5.43 11.65 -4.03
CA PRO A 57 5.94 12.88 -4.66
C PRO A 57 6.79 12.57 -5.90
N ASP A 58 7.65 11.55 -5.82
CA ASP A 58 8.51 11.07 -6.90
C ASP A 58 9.05 9.66 -6.63
N GLN A 59 9.74 9.08 -7.62
CA GLN A 59 10.27 7.70 -7.56
C GLN A 59 11.43 7.58 -6.57
N LEU A 60 12.24 8.63 -6.42
CA LEU A 60 13.39 8.63 -5.52
C LEU A 60 12.94 8.56 -4.06
N THR A 61 11.87 9.25 -3.69
CA THR A 61 11.27 9.15 -2.35
C THR A 61 10.79 7.73 -2.05
N ARG A 62 10.12 7.07 -3.01
CA ARG A 62 9.70 5.67 -2.85
C ARG A 62 10.90 4.73 -2.69
N GLU A 63 11.91 4.86 -3.55
CA GLU A 63 13.08 3.98 -3.55
C GLU A 63 13.93 4.12 -2.28
N LYS A 64 13.98 5.32 -1.71
CA LYS A 64 14.68 5.60 -0.45
C LYS A 64 13.86 5.32 0.80
N CYS A 65 12.61 4.87 0.66
CA CYS A 65 11.76 4.57 1.79
C CYS A 65 12.33 3.39 2.58
N GLU A 66 12.85 3.69 3.76
CA GLU A 66 13.29 2.72 4.74
C GLU A 66 12.47 2.91 6.01
N LEU A 67 11.83 1.83 6.44
CA LEU A 67 11.03 1.81 7.66
C LEU A 67 11.90 1.34 8.82
N ASP A 68 11.66 1.91 9.99
CA ASP A 68 12.34 1.49 11.20
C ASP A 68 11.96 0.04 11.64
N ALA A 69 12.65 -0.45 12.67
CA ALA A 69 12.45 -1.81 13.17
C ALA A 69 11.10 -2.00 13.89
N SER A 70 10.39 -0.93 14.29
CA SER A 70 9.13 -1.04 15.04
C SER A 70 8.01 -1.70 14.23
N VAL A 71 8.07 -1.61 12.89
CA VAL A 71 7.11 -2.24 11.98
C VAL A 71 7.61 -3.54 11.37
N GLN A 72 8.76 -4.07 11.81
CA GLN A 72 9.34 -5.28 11.24
C GLN A 72 8.40 -6.48 11.33
N ASP A 73 7.77 -6.69 12.49
CA ASP A 73 6.83 -7.80 12.69
C ASP A 73 5.62 -7.69 11.76
N ALA A 74 5.05 -6.49 11.63
CA ALA A 74 3.96 -6.24 10.71
C ALA A 74 4.36 -6.53 9.25
N ARG A 75 5.57 -6.12 8.83
CA ARG A 75 6.07 -6.46 7.49
C ARG A 75 6.24 -7.96 7.27
N VAL A 76 6.63 -8.71 8.30
CA VAL A 76 6.76 -10.17 8.23
C VAL A 76 5.38 -10.81 8.11
N LEU A 77 4.43 -10.44 8.97
CA LEU A 77 3.07 -10.98 8.98
C LEU A 77 2.29 -10.63 7.71
N MET A 78 2.45 -9.40 7.20
CA MET A 78 1.87 -8.99 5.91
C MET A 78 2.40 -9.87 4.78
N ARG A 79 3.72 -10.08 4.70
CA ARG A 79 4.34 -10.92 3.66
C ARG A 79 3.96 -12.39 3.79
N ASP A 80 3.86 -12.91 5.01
CA ASP A 80 3.45 -14.29 5.27
C ASP A 80 2.01 -14.56 4.79
N ALA A 81 1.14 -13.55 4.78
CA ALA A 81 -0.22 -13.68 4.27
C ALA A 81 -0.29 -13.74 2.72
N ILE A 82 0.72 -13.24 2.02
CA ILE A 82 0.75 -13.19 0.55
C ILE A 82 1.02 -14.60 -0.01
N GLU A 83 0.17 -15.04 -0.93
CA GLU A 83 0.39 -16.25 -1.74
C GLU A 83 1.23 -15.93 -2.98
N PHE A 84 0.90 -14.82 -3.65
CA PHE A 84 1.56 -14.40 -4.88
C PHE A 84 1.54 -12.88 -5.01
N SER A 85 2.66 -12.29 -5.42
CA SER A 85 2.79 -10.87 -5.77
C SER A 85 2.94 -10.73 -7.28
N TYR A 86 2.19 -9.82 -7.87
CA TYR A 86 2.42 -9.39 -9.25
C TYR A 86 3.55 -8.35 -9.31
N GLU A 87 3.99 -8.02 -10.52
CA GLU A 87 4.90 -6.89 -10.72
C GLU A 87 4.22 -5.56 -10.37
N ASP A 88 5.01 -4.66 -9.77
CA ASP A 88 4.58 -3.31 -9.43
C ASP A 88 4.41 -2.48 -10.71
N ASP A 89 3.25 -1.85 -10.88
CA ASP A 89 3.00 -0.98 -12.04
C ASP A 89 3.17 0.50 -11.65
N LEU A 90 4.08 1.20 -12.34
CA LEU A 90 4.17 2.66 -12.29
C LEU A 90 3.10 3.26 -13.21
N LEU A 91 2.20 4.06 -12.64
CA LEU A 91 1.08 4.66 -13.34
C LEU A 91 1.27 6.17 -13.52
N GLU A 92 1.01 6.66 -14.73
CA GLU A 92 0.93 8.08 -15.03
C GLU A 92 -0.49 8.61 -14.79
N ILE A 93 -0.61 9.69 -14.03
CA ILE A 93 -1.90 10.35 -13.79
C ILE A 93 -2.28 11.17 -15.04
N ARG A 94 -3.34 10.74 -15.74
CA ARG A 94 -3.92 11.48 -16.88
C ARG A 94 -4.97 12.49 -16.48
N SER A 95 -5.69 12.24 -15.39
CA SER A 95 -6.70 13.12 -14.80
C SER A 95 -6.94 12.66 -13.36
N ASP A 96 -7.21 13.59 -12.44
CA ASP A 96 -7.47 13.28 -11.03
C ASP A 96 -8.75 13.97 -10.56
N TYR A 97 -9.68 13.17 -10.05
CA TYR A 97 -10.94 13.60 -9.44
C TYR A 97 -11.20 12.86 -8.13
N LEU A 98 -10.16 12.28 -7.53
CA LEU A 98 -10.28 11.62 -6.24
C LEU A 98 -10.60 12.66 -5.17
N VAL A 99 -11.70 12.44 -4.46
CA VAL A 99 -12.04 13.22 -3.28
C VAL A 99 -11.45 12.53 -2.05
N HIS A 100 -10.79 13.30 -1.19
CA HIS A 100 -10.33 12.79 0.10
C HIS A 100 -11.56 12.50 0.96
N GLN A 101 -11.78 11.22 1.29
CA GLN A 101 -12.75 10.85 2.30
C GLN A 101 -12.06 10.96 3.66
N LEU A 102 -12.62 11.74 4.58
CA LEU A 102 -12.11 11.81 5.95
C LEU A 102 -12.06 10.39 6.53
N HIS A 103 -10.88 9.95 6.96
CA HIS A 103 -10.73 8.70 7.68
C HIS A 103 -11.39 8.89 9.05
N VAL A 104 -12.59 8.33 9.23
CA VAL A 104 -13.21 8.23 10.56
C VAL A 104 -12.79 6.87 11.10
N SER A 105 -11.70 6.84 11.87
CA SER A 105 -11.37 5.64 12.66
C SER A 105 -12.53 5.32 13.60
N PRO A 106 -12.99 4.05 13.69
CA PRO A 106 -13.92 3.63 14.73
C PRO A 106 -13.34 3.76 16.13
#